data_AF-A0A929U9L5-F1
#
_entry.id   AF-A0A929U9L5-F1
#
_cell.length_a   1.000
_cell.length_b   1.000
_cell.length_c   1.000
_cell.angle_alpha   90.00
_cell.angle_beta   90.00
_cell.angle_gamma   90.00
#
_symmetry.space_group_name_H-M   'P 1'
#
loop_
_entity.id
_entity.type
_entity.pdbx_description
1 polymer ?
#
loop_
_entity_poly.entity_id
_entity_poly.type
_entity_poly.pdbx_seq_one_letter_code
_entity_poly.pdbx_strand_id
1 'polypeptide(L)' 'MSAIAIMTARGGSKRIPKKNMRSFCGKPILTYGITA' A
#
# COMPACT_ATOMS: atom_id res chain seq x y z
N MET A 1 -8.07 -23.44 8.11
CA MET A 1 -8.62 -22.10 8.40
C MET A 1 -7.88 -21.10 7.54
N SER A 2 -8.53 -20.43 6.58
CA SER A 2 -7.87 -19.38 5.77
C SER A 2 -8.20 -18.00 6.33
N ALA A 3 -7.19 -17.18 6.58
CA ALA A 3 -7.36 -15.78 6.94
C ALA A 3 -7.36 -14.93 5.67
N ILE A 4 -8.34 -14.03 5.53
CA ILE A 4 -8.40 -13.06 4.42
C ILE A 4 -8.00 -11.70 4.98
N ALA A 5 -7.01 -11.08 4.35
CA ALA A 5 -6.60 -9.71 4.64
C ALA A 5 -7.10 -8.76 3.55
N ILE A 6 -7.61 -7.59 3.94
CA ILE A 6 -8.12 -6.57 3.02
C ILE A 6 -7.37 -5.26 3.25
N MET A 7 -6.77 -4.69 2.20
CA MET A 7 -6.10 -3.40 2.23
C MET A 7 -6.79 -2.38 1.32
N THR A 8 -7.09 -1.19 1.84
CA THR A 8 -7.74 -0.13 1.07
C THR A 8 -6.72 0.74 0.32
N ALA A 9 -6.50 0.43 -0.96
CA ALA A 9 -5.51 1.11 -1.80
C ALA A 9 -6.09 2.30 -2.61
N ARG A 10 -6.88 3.19 -1.97
CA ARG A 10 -7.57 4.29 -2.68
C ARG A 10 -6.59 5.24 -3.39
N GLY A 11 -6.96 5.68 -4.60
CA GLY A 11 -6.12 6.57 -5.42
C GLY A 11 -5.96 8.00 -4.87
N GLY A 12 -7.03 8.56 -4.29
CA GLY A 12 -7.06 9.93 -3.78
C GLY A 12 -6.64 10.04 -2.32
N SER A 13 -5.34 10.09 -2.03
CA SER A 13 -4.85 10.36 -0.67
C SER A 13 -4.74 11.87 -0.42
N LYS A 14 -5.32 12.36 0.70
CA LYS A 14 -5.46 13.79 1.02
C LYS A 14 -4.12 14.55 1.10
N ARG A 15 -3.06 13.88 1.56
CA ARG A 15 -1.72 14.48 1.71
C ARG A 15 -0.78 14.12 0.56
N ILE A 16 -0.67 12.83 0.24
CA ILE A 16 0.25 12.33 -0.79
C ILE A 16 -0.56 11.58 -1.86
N PRO A 17 -0.87 12.22 -3.00
CA PRO A 17 -1.56 11.56 -4.10
C PRO A 17 -0.84 10.29 -4.54
N LYS A 18 -1.61 9.22 -4.79
CA LYS A 18 -1.12 7.91 -5.25
C LYS A 18 -0.02 7.29 -4.36
N LYS A 19 -0.03 7.55 -3.04
CA LYS A 19 1.01 7.06 -2.11
C LYS A 19 1.34 5.56 -2.26
N ASN A 20 0.35 4.72 -2.51
CA ASN A 20 0.53 3.27 -2.58
C ASN A 20 1.46 2.81 -3.72
N MET A 21 1.53 3.58 -4.81
CA MET A 21 2.42 3.31 -5.96
C MET A 21 3.72 4.10 -5.92
N ARG A 22 3.88 5.04 -4.98
CA ARG A 22 5.13 5.79 -4.86
C ARG A 22 6.23 4.87 -4.34
N SER A 23 7.43 5.03 -4.90
CA SER A 23 8.63 4.36 -4.39
C SER A 23 9.02 4.96 -3.04
N PHE A 24 9.23 4.09 -2.06
CA PHE A 24 9.68 4.38 -0.72
C PHE A 24 10.74 3.34 -0.38
N CYS A 25 11.96 3.80 -0.08
CA CYS A 25 13.11 2.93 0.18
C CYS A 25 13.34 1.87 -0.92
N GLY A 26 13.17 2.26 -2.19
CA GLY A 26 13.43 1.41 -3.36
C GLY A 26 12.30 0.46 -3.75
N LYS A 27 11.17 0.45 -3.03
CA LYS A 27 9.99 -0.37 -3.35
C LYS A 27 8.70 0.45 -3.23
N PRO A 28 7.60 0.08 -3.92
CA PRO A 28 6.31 0.72 -3.69
C PRO A 28 5.90 0.65 -2.21
N ILE A 29 5.28 1.71 -1.68
CA ILE A 29 4.82 1.74 -0.27
C ILE A 29 3.90 0.55 0.05
N LEU A 30 3.06 0.13 -0.92
CA LEU A 30 2.14 -0.99 -0.73
C LEU A 30 2.86 -2.31 -0.40
N THR A 31 4.07 -2.50 -0.90
CA THR A 31 4.81 -3.77 -0.80
C THR A 31 5.09 -4.14 0.66
N TYR A 32 5.40 -3.15 1.50
CA TYR A 32 5.67 -3.37 2.92
C TYR A 32 4.51 -4.00 3.68
N GLY A 33 3.27 -3.66 3.31
CA GLY A 33 2.08 -4.22 3.95
C GLY A 33 1.67 -5.59 3.42
N ILE A 34 2.15 -5.96 2.23
CA ILE A 34 1.90 -7.28 1.63
C ILE A 34 2.92 -8.31 2.12
N THR A 35 4.16 -7.89 2.39
CA THR A 35 5.26 -8.78 2.80
C THR A 35 5.40 -8.97 4.30
N ALA A 36 4.62 -8.26 5.10
CA ALA A 36 4.60 -8.40 6.57
C ALA A 36 3.93 -9.73 6.96
#